data_AF-A0A8H5LIS3-F1
#
_entry.id   AF-A0A8H5LIS3-F1
#
_cell.length_a   1.000
_cell.length_b   1.000
_cell.length_c   1.000
_cell.angle_alpha   90.00
_cell.angle_beta   90.00
_cell.angle_gamma   90.00
#
_symmetry.space_group_name_H-M   'P 1'
#
loop_
_entity.id
_entity.type
_entity.pdbx_description
1 polymer ?
#
loop_
_entity_poly.entity_id
_entity_poly.type
_entity_poly.pdbx_seq_one_letter_code
_entity_poly.pdbx_strand_id
1 'polypeptide(L)'
;MSMASVNMRLEAGAIRELHWHKTSEGTTQVTSVDSQGRNFISDVKAGDLWFFPPGTPHSLQATGDDPDGSEFLLIFNDGAFSEDSTFLNFRVNNSQAFAHIPAKELYIFPSAVPPDNQKAPVSPQGTVPQSFTFPLSTVNATQLSGGSVKIVDSTTFPASTTISVAEVTVAPGAMRINKLVAPYDGRMELHLVRLIL
;
A
#
# COMPACT_ATOMS: atom_id res chain seq x y z
N MET A 1 -10.16 -0.10 -19.47
CA MET A 1 -9.21 0.01 -18.35
C MET A 1 -8.42 -1.28 -18.23
N SER A 2 -7.22 -1.18 -17.70
CA SER A 2 -6.25 -2.27 -17.50
C SER A 2 -5.53 -2.00 -16.18
N MET A 3 -5.19 -3.06 -15.44
CA MET A 3 -4.44 -2.95 -14.18
C MET A 3 -2.98 -3.33 -14.41
N ALA A 4 -2.08 -2.65 -13.71
CA ALA A 4 -0.72 -3.11 -13.47
C ALA A 4 -0.58 -3.53 -11.99
N SER A 5 0.17 -4.59 -11.72
CA SER A 5 0.46 -5.05 -10.36
C SER A 5 1.95 -5.37 -10.23
N VAL A 6 2.55 -4.95 -9.12
CA VAL A 6 3.96 -5.19 -8.85
C VAL A 6 4.12 -5.54 -7.36
N ASN A 7 4.70 -6.70 -7.10
CA ASN A 7 5.08 -7.11 -5.75
C ASN A 7 6.38 -6.37 -5.35
N MET A 8 6.76 -6.38 -4.09
CA MET A 8 7.93 -5.65 -3.58
C MET A 8 8.50 -6.36 -2.36
N ARG A 9 9.81 -6.56 -2.31
CA ARG A 9 10.54 -6.91 -1.08
C ARG A 9 11.43 -5.76 -0.61
N LEU A 10 11.45 -5.54 0.70
CA LEU A 10 12.28 -4.60 1.43
C LEU A 10 13.07 -5.35 2.51
N GLU A 11 14.37 -5.06 2.65
CA GLU A 11 15.14 -5.48 3.83
C GLU A 11 14.77 -4.62 5.05
N ALA A 12 15.03 -5.11 6.27
CA ALA A 12 14.73 -4.38 7.51
C ALA A 12 15.35 -2.97 7.52
N GLY A 13 14.51 -1.94 7.71
CA GLY A 13 14.90 -0.53 7.68
C GLY A 13 15.08 0.08 6.29
N ALA A 14 15.07 -0.68 5.19
CA ALA A 14 15.18 -0.15 3.83
C ALA A 14 13.90 0.59 3.37
N ILE A 15 14.06 1.50 2.41
CA ILE A 15 13.01 2.35 1.81
C ILE A 15 12.98 2.08 0.30
N ARG A 16 11.80 1.91 -0.34
CA ARG A 16 11.68 1.43 -1.75
C ARG A 16 10.52 1.97 -2.60
N GLU A 17 10.74 1.85 -3.92
CA GLU A 17 9.81 1.83 -5.06
C GLU A 17 9.96 0.54 -5.96
N LEU A 18 8.85 -0.16 -6.30
CA LEU A 18 8.49 -1.44 -7.06
C LEU A 18 9.42 -2.60 -7.62
N HIS A 19 9.32 -3.91 -7.23
CA HIS A 19 9.51 -5.16 -8.09
C HIS A 19 9.40 -6.53 -7.32
N TRP A 20 9.00 -7.65 -7.98
CA TRP A 20 8.46 -8.93 -7.40
C TRP A 20 9.51 -9.96 -6.83
N HIS A 21 9.22 -11.03 -6.02
CA HIS A 21 8.10 -12.00 -5.99
C HIS A 21 7.76 -12.69 -4.62
N LYS A 22 6.44 -12.79 -4.29
CA LYS A 22 5.70 -13.80 -3.47
C LYS A 22 5.99 -13.90 -1.94
N THR A 23 4.95 -13.51 -1.17
CA THR A 23 4.57 -13.79 0.24
C THR A 23 4.75 -12.58 1.15
N SER A 24 3.66 -12.06 1.74
CA SER A 24 3.74 -10.88 2.61
C SER A 24 4.22 -11.24 4.01
N GLU A 25 5.46 -10.90 4.32
CA GLU A 25 6.08 -11.02 5.63
C GLU A 25 6.41 -9.62 6.19
N GLY A 26 6.65 -9.54 7.51
CA GLY A 26 6.91 -8.30 8.24
C GLY A 26 5.82 -7.21 8.29
N THR A 27 6.28 -6.03 8.69
CA THR A 27 5.50 -4.79 8.89
C THR A 27 6.15 -3.65 8.12
N THR A 28 5.34 -2.84 7.43
CA THR A 28 5.79 -1.66 6.69
C THR A 28 5.21 -0.39 7.32
N GLN A 29 6.08 0.53 7.73
CA GLN A 29 5.67 1.89 8.05
C GLN A 29 5.40 2.64 6.75
N VAL A 30 4.20 3.20 6.65
CA VAL A 30 3.81 4.06 5.53
C VAL A 30 3.67 5.50 6.03
N THR A 31 4.24 6.45 5.30
CA THR A 31 4.07 7.88 5.57
C THR A 31 3.43 8.57 4.37
N SER A 32 2.73 9.68 4.60
CA SER A 32 2.13 10.47 3.53
C SER A 32 1.85 11.91 3.96
N VAL A 33 1.66 12.80 2.98
CA VAL A 33 1.17 14.17 3.19
C VAL A 33 -0.02 14.39 2.26
N ASP A 34 -1.18 14.75 2.80
CA ASP A 34 -2.38 14.99 1.99
C ASP A 34 -2.36 16.36 1.27
N SER A 35 -3.35 16.60 0.42
CA SER A 35 -3.47 17.84 -0.36
C SER A 35 -3.69 19.11 0.49
N GLN A 36 -3.87 18.98 1.80
CA GLN A 36 -3.97 20.10 2.75
C GLN A 36 -2.70 20.26 3.59
N GLY A 37 -1.63 19.50 3.33
CA GLY A 37 -0.38 19.56 4.09
C GLY A 37 -0.45 18.86 5.45
N ARG A 38 -1.38 17.92 5.62
CA ARG A 38 -1.54 17.15 6.86
C ARG A 38 -0.75 15.85 6.76
N ASN A 39 0.09 15.60 7.75
CA ASN A 39 0.97 14.45 7.78
C ASN A 39 0.23 13.20 8.27
N PHE A 40 0.53 12.06 7.65
CA PHE A 40 0.05 10.73 8.01
C PHE A 40 1.24 9.79 8.27
N ILE A 41 1.09 8.94 9.27
CA ILE A 41 1.98 7.80 9.54
C ILE A 41 1.13 6.65 10.06
N SER A 42 1.43 5.43 9.60
CA SER A 42 0.82 4.21 10.12
C SER A 42 1.73 3.04 9.78
N ASP A 43 1.83 2.08 10.70
CA ASP A 43 2.41 0.78 10.38
C ASP A 43 1.33 -0.13 9.80
N VAL A 44 1.69 -0.96 8.83
CA VAL A 44 0.80 -1.88 8.11
C VAL A 44 1.40 -3.27 8.12
N LYS A 45 0.62 -4.27 8.53
CA LYS A 45 1.10 -5.65 8.74
C LYS A 45 0.68 -6.58 7.61
N ALA A 46 1.25 -7.78 7.57
CA ALA A 46 0.83 -8.83 6.67
C ALA A 46 -0.72 -9.04 6.70
N GLY A 47 -1.36 -8.87 5.54
CA GLY A 47 -2.81 -8.99 5.37
C GLY A 47 -3.62 -7.70 5.60
N ASP A 48 -3.00 -6.58 5.96
CA ASP A 48 -3.64 -5.25 5.97
C ASP A 48 -3.51 -4.55 4.59
N LEU A 49 -4.18 -3.39 4.43
CA LEU A 49 -4.18 -2.60 3.20
C LEU A 49 -3.73 -1.15 3.45
N TRP A 50 -3.19 -0.51 2.41
CA TRP A 50 -3.15 0.94 2.27
C TRP A 50 -3.73 1.41 0.94
N PHE A 51 -4.10 2.68 0.87
CA PHE A 51 -4.50 3.35 -0.37
C PHE A 51 -4.09 4.83 -0.34
N PHE A 52 -3.33 5.27 -1.34
CA PHE A 52 -2.98 6.67 -1.54
C PHE A 52 -3.74 7.22 -2.75
N PRO A 53 -4.55 8.29 -2.59
CA PRO A 53 -5.21 8.93 -3.73
C PRO A 53 -4.20 9.46 -4.77
N PRO A 54 -4.56 9.54 -6.06
CA PRO A 54 -3.66 10.02 -7.10
C PRO A 54 -3.00 11.37 -6.77
N GLY A 55 -1.67 11.46 -6.95
CA GLY A 55 -0.88 12.64 -6.62
C GLY A 55 -0.57 12.82 -5.13
N THR A 56 -0.95 11.88 -4.25
CA THR A 56 -0.63 11.91 -2.82
C THR A 56 0.80 11.38 -2.59
N PRO A 57 1.77 12.21 -2.17
CA PRO A 57 3.11 11.74 -1.88
C PRO A 57 3.11 10.81 -0.67
N HIS A 58 3.93 9.77 -0.74
CA HIS A 58 4.06 8.75 0.29
C HIS A 58 5.46 8.13 0.32
N SER A 59 5.79 7.46 1.42
CA SER A 59 7.00 6.63 1.55
C SER A 59 6.66 5.31 2.22
N LEU A 60 7.44 4.26 1.92
CA LEU A 60 7.32 2.92 2.48
C LEU A 60 8.67 2.55 3.11
N GLN A 61 8.68 2.11 4.37
CA GLN A 61 9.88 1.67 5.08
C GLN A 61 9.58 0.39 5.87
N ALA A 62 10.39 -0.65 5.74
CA ALA A 62 10.24 -1.84 6.59
C ALA A 62 10.60 -1.51 8.05
N THR A 63 9.80 -1.98 9.01
CA THR A 63 10.14 -1.86 10.45
C THR A 63 11.14 -2.96 10.84
N GLY A 64 11.46 -3.03 12.14
CA GLY A 64 12.28 -4.11 12.71
C GLY A 64 11.47 -5.29 13.28
N ASP A 65 10.15 -5.35 13.02
CA ASP A 65 9.26 -6.41 13.51
C ASP A 65 9.67 -7.80 12.99
N ASP A 66 10.31 -7.82 11.82
CA ASP A 66 10.76 -9.02 11.11
C ASP A 66 12.20 -8.79 10.60
N PRO A 67 13.18 -9.65 10.95
CA PRO A 67 14.56 -9.49 10.53
C PRO A 67 14.76 -9.60 9.01
N ASP A 68 13.86 -10.29 8.32
CA ASP A 68 13.91 -10.49 6.87
C ASP A 68 13.25 -9.33 6.09
N GLY A 69 12.72 -8.34 6.81
CA GLY A 69 12.19 -7.07 6.31
C GLY A 69 10.68 -7.12 6.04
N SER A 70 10.20 -6.53 4.95
CA SER A 70 8.78 -6.57 4.60
C SER A 70 8.50 -6.82 3.12
N GLU A 71 7.37 -7.48 2.84
CA GLU A 71 6.98 -7.81 1.47
C GLU A 71 5.48 -7.59 1.22
N PHE A 72 5.13 -7.05 0.05
CA PHE A 72 3.76 -6.63 -0.28
C PHE A 72 3.47 -6.51 -1.78
N LEU A 73 2.19 -6.34 -2.11
CA LEU A 73 1.68 -6.18 -3.47
C LEU A 73 1.11 -4.78 -3.68
N LEU A 74 1.67 -4.04 -4.64
CA LEU A 74 1.14 -2.75 -5.11
C LEU A 74 0.37 -2.94 -6.42
N ILE A 75 -0.75 -2.22 -6.55
CA ILE A 75 -1.62 -2.26 -7.72
C ILE A 75 -1.95 -0.83 -8.12
N PHE A 76 -1.82 -0.55 -9.41
CA PHE A 76 -2.02 0.76 -9.99
C PHE A 76 -3.28 0.75 -10.85
N ASN A 77 -4.06 1.81 -10.75
CA ASN A 77 -5.32 1.95 -11.49
C ASN A 77 -5.12 2.43 -12.94
N ASP A 78 -3.87 2.42 -13.42
CA ASP A 78 -3.46 2.63 -14.80
C ASP A 78 -2.53 1.50 -15.24
N GLY A 79 -2.84 0.87 -16.38
CA GLY A 79 -2.02 -0.20 -16.97
C GLY A 79 -0.85 0.31 -17.81
N ALA A 80 -0.76 1.63 -18.04
CA ALA A 80 0.41 2.30 -18.61
C ALA A 80 1.39 2.81 -17.53
N PHE A 81 1.11 2.57 -16.25
CA PHE A 81 1.98 2.97 -15.15
C PHE A 81 3.36 2.28 -15.26
N SER A 82 4.42 3.08 -15.30
CA SER A 82 5.79 2.64 -14.96
C SER A 82 6.22 3.29 -13.66
N GLU A 83 7.04 2.56 -12.91
CA GLU A 83 7.71 3.05 -11.72
C GLU A 83 8.77 4.12 -12.02
N ASP A 84 9.37 4.10 -13.22
CA ASP A 84 10.39 5.07 -13.68
C ASP A 84 9.85 6.52 -13.88
N SER A 85 8.74 6.88 -13.24
CA SER A 85 7.96 8.10 -13.50
C SER A 85 7.35 8.72 -12.24
N THR A 86 7.89 8.44 -11.05
CA THR A 86 7.57 9.22 -9.85
C THR A 86 8.44 10.48 -9.74
N PHE A 87 8.04 11.40 -8.86
CA PHE A 87 8.57 12.75 -8.84
C PHE A 87 8.97 13.20 -7.43
N LEU A 88 10.25 13.56 -7.27
CA LEU A 88 10.73 14.39 -6.17
C LEU A 88 10.86 15.83 -6.68
N ASN A 89 10.13 16.77 -6.08
CA ASN A 89 10.16 18.19 -6.49
C ASN A 89 10.26 19.11 -5.27
N PHE A 90 11.36 19.87 -5.19
CA PHE A 90 11.61 20.82 -4.12
C PHE A 90 11.71 22.25 -4.67
N ARG A 91 10.86 23.17 -4.19
CA ARG A 91 10.94 24.60 -4.51
C ARG A 91 11.75 25.33 -3.44
N VAL A 92 13.04 25.58 -3.69
CA VAL A 92 13.94 26.26 -2.75
C VAL A 92 14.81 27.29 -3.48
N ASN A 93 14.91 28.50 -2.92
CA ASN A 93 15.64 29.62 -3.54
C ASN A 93 17.15 29.66 -3.17
N ASN A 94 17.68 28.61 -2.53
CA ASN A 94 19.08 28.51 -2.12
C ASN A 94 19.73 27.28 -2.75
N SER A 95 20.57 27.47 -3.77
CA SER A 95 21.27 26.38 -4.45
C SER A 95 22.30 25.66 -3.57
N GLN A 96 22.86 26.31 -2.55
CA GLN A 96 23.79 25.65 -1.63
C GLN A 96 23.08 24.66 -0.70
N ALA A 97 21.77 24.80 -0.45
CA ALA A 97 20.99 23.81 0.28
C ALA A 97 20.91 22.44 -0.45
N PHE A 98 21.29 22.41 -1.73
CA PHE A 98 21.30 21.22 -2.58
C PHE A 98 22.72 20.76 -2.98
N ALA A 99 23.78 21.33 -2.41
CA ALA A 99 25.17 20.99 -2.76
C ALA A 99 25.55 19.51 -2.51
N HIS A 100 24.75 18.80 -1.72
CA HIS A 100 24.92 17.38 -1.39
C HIS A 100 23.72 16.50 -1.76
N ILE A 101 22.79 16.98 -2.60
CA ILE A 101 21.74 16.11 -3.14
C ILE A 101 22.38 15.07 -4.08
N PRO A 102 22.03 13.78 -3.97
CA PRO A 102 22.42 12.76 -4.94
C PRO A 102 22.04 13.17 -6.37
N ALA A 103 22.99 13.10 -7.31
CA ALA A 103 22.78 13.51 -8.70
C ALA A 103 21.86 12.56 -9.50
N LYS A 104 21.32 11.53 -8.85
CA LYS A 104 20.40 10.50 -9.38
C LYS A 104 19.46 10.07 -8.25
N GLU A 105 18.31 9.52 -8.60
CA GLU A 105 17.42 8.88 -7.63
C GLU A 105 18.11 7.70 -6.92
N LEU A 106 17.66 7.42 -5.69
CA LEU A 106 18.19 6.31 -4.89
C LEU A 106 17.33 5.04 -5.01
N TYR A 107 16.01 5.19 -5.17
CA TYR A 107 15.03 4.14 -5.52
C TYR A 107 14.88 2.97 -4.52
N ILE A 108 15.95 2.24 -4.16
CA ILE A 108 16.07 1.57 -2.85
C ILE A 108 17.32 2.10 -2.16
N PHE A 109 17.22 2.42 -0.88
CA PHE A 109 18.42 2.60 -0.06
C PHE A 109 18.22 2.04 1.36
N PRO A 110 19.29 1.51 1.99
CA PRO A 110 19.25 1.09 3.37
C PRO A 110 19.15 2.33 4.28
N SER A 111 18.40 2.19 5.38
CA SER A 111 18.27 3.20 6.43
C SER A 111 18.19 2.51 7.79
N ALA A 112 18.26 3.29 8.86
CA ALA A 112 17.98 2.77 10.20
C ALA A 112 16.49 2.43 10.33
N VAL A 113 16.19 1.34 11.04
CA VAL A 113 14.82 0.93 11.39
C VAL A 113 14.07 2.10 12.08
N PRO A 114 12.83 2.41 11.68
CA PRO A 114 12.02 3.44 12.32
C PRO A 114 11.58 3.00 13.74
N PRO A 115 11.46 3.90 14.73
CA PRO A 115 10.97 3.52 16.05
C PRO A 115 9.50 3.09 16.05
N ASP A 116 9.16 2.03 16.79
CA ASP A 116 7.85 1.35 16.89
C ASP A 116 6.64 2.24 17.24
N ASN A 117 6.89 3.50 17.62
CA ASN A 117 5.88 4.46 18.03
C ASN A 117 6.05 5.83 17.36
N GLN A 118 6.75 5.89 16.23
CA GLN A 118 6.98 7.12 15.46
C GLN A 118 5.65 7.84 15.19
N LYS A 119 5.60 9.13 15.53
CA LYS A 119 4.43 9.98 15.29
C LYS A 119 4.69 10.89 14.09
N ALA A 120 3.63 11.18 13.35
CA ALA A 120 3.70 12.13 12.25
C ALA A 120 4.14 13.50 12.81
N PRO A 121 5.00 14.25 12.10
CA PRO A 121 5.34 15.62 12.50
C PRO A 121 4.06 16.45 12.63
N VAL A 122 3.97 17.29 13.66
CA VAL A 122 2.78 18.11 13.91
C VAL A 122 2.58 19.08 12.75
N SER A 123 1.45 18.97 12.05
CA SER A 123 1.05 19.90 10.99
C SER A 123 0.13 20.98 11.57
N PRO A 124 0.34 22.27 11.26
CA PRO A 124 -0.59 23.34 11.65
C PRO A 124 -1.95 23.25 10.95
N GLN A 125 -2.08 22.41 9.92
CA GLN A 125 -3.36 22.08 9.27
C GLN A 125 -4.10 20.92 9.95
N GLY A 126 -3.56 20.37 11.03
CA GLY A 126 -4.18 19.29 11.82
C GLY A 126 -3.85 17.89 11.28
N THR A 127 -4.70 16.91 11.61
CA THR A 127 -4.53 15.51 11.22
C THR A 127 -5.38 15.15 10.01
N VAL A 128 -4.96 14.15 9.24
CA VAL A 128 -5.75 13.61 8.12
C VAL A 128 -7.08 13.05 8.66
N PRO A 129 -8.25 13.39 8.08
CA PRO A 129 -9.56 13.05 8.62
C PRO A 129 -10.03 11.63 8.29
N GLN A 130 -9.36 10.95 7.36
CA GLN A 130 -9.61 9.57 6.95
C GLN A 130 -8.27 8.84 6.92
N SER A 131 -8.22 7.61 7.44
CA SER A 131 -6.99 6.81 7.37
C SER A 131 -6.67 6.44 5.92
N PHE A 132 -5.38 6.41 5.57
CA PHE A 132 -4.88 5.79 4.34
C PHE A 132 -4.51 4.31 4.53
N THR A 133 -4.79 3.73 5.70
CA THR A 133 -4.60 2.30 6.02
C THR A 133 -5.89 1.66 6.52
N PHE A 134 -6.05 0.36 6.27
CA PHE A 134 -7.23 -0.41 6.66
C PHE A 134 -6.82 -1.82 7.17
N PRO A 135 -7.25 -2.24 8.38
CA PRO A 135 -6.74 -3.42 9.06
C PRO A 135 -7.45 -4.71 8.59
N LEU A 136 -7.34 -5.04 7.30
CA LEU A 136 -7.98 -6.21 6.66
C LEU A 136 -7.59 -7.54 7.32
N SER A 137 -6.41 -7.63 7.97
CA SER A 137 -5.99 -8.83 8.71
C SER A 137 -6.98 -9.18 9.82
N THR A 138 -7.58 -8.16 10.46
CA THR A 138 -8.51 -8.27 11.60
C THR A 138 -9.97 -8.42 11.21
N VAL A 139 -10.32 -8.23 9.93
CA VAL A 139 -11.72 -8.30 9.46
C VAL A 139 -12.22 -9.74 9.43
N ASN A 140 -13.36 -9.99 10.10
CA ASN A 140 -14.03 -11.28 10.06
C ASN A 140 -14.46 -11.65 8.64
N ALA A 141 -13.93 -12.76 8.11
CA ALA A 141 -14.29 -13.24 6.79
C ALA A 141 -15.69 -13.88 6.75
N THR A 142 -16.45 -13.57 5.69
CA THR A 142 -17.71 -14.23 5.39
C THR A 142 -17.44 -15.67 4.98
N GLN A 143 -17.97 -16.63 5.72
CA GLN A 143 -17.76 -18.06 5.47
C GLN A 143 -18.71 -18.58 4.39
N LEU A 144 -18.20 -19.44 3.52
CA LEU A 144 -18.89 -20.06 2.40
C LEU A 144 -18.62 -21.58 2.41
N SER A 145 -19.43 -22.37 1.71
CA SER A 145 -19.29 -23.84 1.69
C SER A 145 -17.97 -24.36 1.11
N GLY A 146 -17.20 -23.52 0.41
CA GLY A 146 -15.92 -23.86 -0.21
C GLY A 146 -14.73 -23.00 0.25
N GLY A 147 -14.87 -22.23 1.34
CA GLY A 147 -13.84 -21.30 1.81
C GLY A 147 -14.43 -20.02 2.40
N SER A 148 -13.80 -18.88 2.17
CA SER A 148 -14.22 -17.61 2.76
C SER A 148 -13.89 -16.39 1.89
N VAL A 149 -14.54 -15.26 2.17
CA VAL A 149 -14.27 -13.98 1.52
C VAL A 149 -14.30 -12.81 2.49
N LYS A 150 -13.36 -11.87 2.34
CA LYS A 150 -13.44 -10.50 2.87
C LYS A 150 -13.57 -9.54 1.69
N ILE A 151 -14.39 -8.50 1.80
CA ILE A 151 -14.57 -7.49 0.76
C ILE A 151 -14.31 -6.11 1.39
N VAL A 152 -13.54 -5.27 0.68
CA VAL A 152 -13.23 -3.89 1.03
C VAL A 152 -13.47 -3.01 -0.18
N ASP A 153 -14.18 -1.90 0.02
CA ASP A 153 -14.50 -0.91 -1.01
C ASP A 153 -14.57 0.49 -0.36
N SER A 154 -14.97 1.51 -1.10
CA SER A 154 -15.07 2.88 -0.55
C SER A 154 -16.16 3.07 0.52
N THR A 155 -17.00 2.07 0.80
CA THR A 155 -18.00 2.13 1.88
C THR A 155 -17.42 1.69 3.22
N THR A 156 -16.43 0.80 3.19
CA THR A 156 -15.72 0.26 4.37
C THR A 156 -14.35 0.91 4.57
N PHE A 157 -13.66 1.26 3.48
CA PHE A 157 -12.38 1.97 3.46
C PHE A 157 -12.49 3.24 2.59
N PRO A 158 -13.02 4.36 3.14
CA PRO A 158 -13.40 5.54 2.34
C PRO A 158 -12.29 6.22 1.53
N ALA A 159 -11.01 6.02 1.89
CA ALA A 159 -9.89 6.51 1.09
C ALA A 159 -9.79 5.78 -0.26
N SER A 160 -10.14 4.49 -0.31
CA SER A 160 -10.05 3.62 -1.49
C SER A 160 -11.17 3.90 -2.49
N THR A 161 -11.05 5.05 -3.16
CA THR A 161 -12.09 5.61 -4.05
C THR A 161 -12.14 4.98 -5.44
N THR A 162 -11.06 4.35 -5.91
CA THR A 162 -10.96 3.81 -7.28
C THR A 162 -10.68 2.30 -7.35
N ILE A 163 -10.31 1.68 -6.22
CA ILE A 163 -9.99 0.26 -6.10
C ILE A 163 -10.88 -0.36 -5.02
N SER A 164 -11.47 -1.52 -5.32
CA SER A 164 -12.09 -2.41 -4.33
C SER A 164 -11.32 -3.73 -4.30
N VAL A 165 -11.28 -4.42 -3.16
CA VAL A 165 -10.49 -5.63 -2.93
C VAL A 165 -11.40 -6.74 -2.39
N ALA A 166 -11.31 -7.93 -2.95
CA ALA A 166 -11.78 -9.15 -2.29
C ALA A 166 -10.63 -10.11 -2.02
N GLU A 167 -10.37 -10.40 -0.73
CA GLU A 167 -9.54 -11.53 -0.30
C GLU A 167 -10.41 -12.78 -0.29
N VAL A 168 -10.11 -13.75 -1.17
CA VAL A 168 -10.88 -14.99 -1.30
C VAL A 168 -9.99 -16.18 -0.94
N THR A 169 -10.39 -16.93 0.08
CA THR A 169 -9.77 -18.23 0.39
C THR A 169 -10.60 -19.34 -0.25
N VAL A 170 -9.96 -20.23 -1.01
CA VAL A 170 -10.61 -21.40 -1.62
C VAL A 170 -9.97 -22.67 -1.05
N ALA A 171 -10.80 -23.54 -0.49
CA ALA A 171 -10.38 -24.82 0.06
C ALA A 171 -10.05 -25.85 -1.05
N PRO A 172 -9.21 -26.87 -0.78
CA PRO A 172 -8.96 -27.97 -1.71
C PRO A 172 -10.26 -28.59 -2.26
N GLY A 173 -10.36 -28.75 -3.58
CA GLY A 173 -11.53 -29.28 -4.26
C GLY A 173 -12.72 -28.33 -4.40
N ALA A 174 -12.67 -27.13 -3.82
CA ALA A 174 -13.68 -26.09 -4.00
C ALA A 174 -13.42 -25.21 -5.24
N MET A 175 -14.42 -24.43 -5.64
CA MET A 175 -14.36 -23.49 -6.76
C MET A 175 -15.05 -22.19 -6.38
N ARG A 176 -14.47 -21.04 -6.76
CA ARG A 176 -15.21 -19.77 -6.78
C ARG A 176 -16.27 -19.83 -7.88
N ILE A 177 -17.51 -20.07 -7.51
CA ILE A 177 -18.64 -20.03 -8.44
C ILE A 177 -18.85 -18.61 -8.98
N ASN A 178 -19.22 -18.50 -10.26
CA ASN A 178 -19.45 -17.21 -10.91
C ASN A 178 -20.84 -16.65 -10.53
N LYS A 179 -20.96 -16.15 -9.30
CA LYS A 179 -22.03 -15.23 -8.88
C LYS A 179 -21.43 -13.84 -8.70
N LEU A 180 -22.17 -12.84 -9.17
CA LEU A 180 -21.78 -11.42 -9.26
C LEU A 180 -20.80 -11.15 -10.42
N VAL A 181 -21.37 -10.89 -11.59
CA VAL A 181 -20.89 -9.78 -12.41
C VAL A 181 -21.33 -8.52 -11.65
N ALA A 182 -20.40 -7.80 -11.04
CA ALA A 182 -20.71 -6.48 -10.51
C ALA A 182 -21.21 -5.59 -11.68
N PRO A 183 -22.30 -4.82 -11.52
CA PRO A 183 -22.69 -3.86 -12.54
C PRO A 183 -21.53 -2.86 -12.70
N TYR A 184 -20.98 -2.77 -13.91
CA TYR A 184 -19.80 -1.93 -14.18
C TYR A 184 -20.12 -0.46 -13.88
N ASP A 185 -19.63 0.03 -12.73
CA ASP A 185 -19.84 1.39 -12.24
C ASP A 185 -18.62 2.31 -12.53
N GLY A 186 -17.61 1.79 -13.21
CA GLY A 186 -16.37 2.48 -13.54
C GLY A 186 -15.25 2.35 -12.50
N ARG A 187 -15.46 1.62 -11.39
CA ARG A 187 -14.40 1.28 -10.44
C ARG A 187 -13.65 0.03 -10.86
N MET A 188 -12.44 -0.17 -10.34
CA MET A 188 -11.67 -1.39 -10.56
C MET A 188 -11.72 -2.32 -9.34
N GLU A 189 -11.90 -3.61 -9.60
CA GLU A 189 -11.95 -4.66 -8.59
C GLU A 189 -10.70 -5.53 -8.67
N LEU A 190 -10.00 -5.67 -7.53
CA LEU A 190 -8.95 -6.65 -7.32
C LEU A 190 -9.52 -7.90 -6.64
N HIS A 191 -9.20 -9.07 -7.17
CA HIS A 191 -9.42 -10.34 -6.50
C HIS A 191 -8.09 -10.96 -6.08
N LEU A 192 -7.78 -10.95 -4.79
CA LEU A 192 -6.65 -11.69 -4.23
C LEU A 192 -7.12 -13.10 -3.85
N VAL A 193 -6.76 -14.10 -4.64
CA VAL A 193 -7.17 -15.50 -4.42
C VAL A 193 -6.05 -16.25 -3.70
N ARG A 194 -6.31 -16.62 -2.43
CA ARG A 194 -5.44 -17.50 -1.64
C ARG A 194 -5.93 -18.94 -1.78
N LEU A 195 -5.17 -19.75 -2.52
CA LEU A 195 -5.33 -21.20 -2.54
C LEU A 195 -4.67 -21.78 -1.30
N ILE A 196 -5.40 -22.59 -0.55
CA ILE A 196 -4.82 -23.51 0.44
C ILE A 196 -4.49 -24.80 -0.32
N LEU A 197 -3.21 -25.16 -0.36
CA LEU A 197 -2.69 -26.41 -0.92
C LEU A 197 -2.53 -27.47 0.18
#